data_AF-A0A376KJG5-F1
#
_entry.id   AF-A0A376KJG5-F1
#
_cell.length_a   1.000
_cell.length_b   1.000
_cell.length_c   1.000
_cell.angle_alpha   90.00
_cell.angle_beta   90.00
_cell.angle_gamma   90.00
#
_symmetry.space_group_name_H-M   'P 1'
#
loop_
_entity.id
_entity.type
_entity.pdbx_description
1 polymer ?
#
loop_
_entity_poly.entity_id
_entity_poly.type
_entity_poly.pdbx_seq_one_letter_code
_entity_poly.pdbx_strand_id
1 'polypeptide(L)'
;MQPEQNEKIKDVSTVLKPEDPMLYSKRLFAQNNYFLFDENGNWRDQEERLTKERGQSICEIYAINGIDGVLEFSLSIERPEFVGSSLVAEDLEIPLDILKKLIVSDIKKENSLASGYVQAKNYREGKSWVLTVINDWSAQEKIAFFLLLPFKKETWDALNASFDDFPFEYWKNTLVNAYSCDSTEEIYFAIDCLIKVDRPLMAIDCLSKILHIDNSVDSSKVVLALLQSIRTTENIERFDIHSFNELVNYIQNDNTVSDDDLVKIEWAYLPVINRGANDSLHPQVLEKKLASEPSFFCEVIQYAYRSEFQKASKELSESEINIAKNSLYLLDDWKKIPGVDAEGKFDVNAFNNWFDFVQTECEKSGHLDFAYHRIGSILIFSPANDEHWILPELAEFLNRRELDKVRTGYKNAIINSRGVYIVDPEGKPELELAQQYHTKSDAMELLGFHRFARILRELAHEYQAEAELIIEQHSKKKIAEI
;
A
#
# COMPACT_ATOMS: atom_id res chain seq x y z
N MET A 1 13.99 39.68 -16.64
CA MET A 1 13.91 40.31 -17.99
C MET A 1 13.93 41.82 -17.81
N GLN A 2 14.57 42.58 -18.71
CA GLN A 2 14.56 44.05 -18.61
C GLN A 2 13.14 44.59 -18.90
N PRO A 3 12.63 45.62 -18.18
CA PRO A 3 11.26 46.13 -18.36
C PRO A 3 10.90 46.50 -19.81
N GLU A 4 11.86 47.03 -20.56
CA GLU A 4 11.70 47.41 -21.97
C GLU A 4 11.52 46.21 -22.91
N GLN A 5 12.07 45.04 -22.55
CA GLN A 5 11.86 43.80 -23.31
C GLN A 5 10.47 43.21 -23.04
N ASN A 6 9.93 43.38 -21.82
CA ASN A 6 8.57 42.97 -21.48
C ASN A 6 7.53 43.79 -22.28
N GLU A 7 7.72 45.10 -22.42
CA GLU A 7 6.82 45.94 -23.23
C GLU A 7 6.81 45.51 -24.70
N LYS A 8 7.99 45.30 -25.31
CA LYS A 8 8.07 44.85 -26.71
C LYS A 8 7.39 43.49 -26.94
N ILE A 9 7.50 42.56 -25.99
CA ILE A 9 6.80 41.27 -26.07
C ILE A 9 5.29 41.46 -25.92
N LYS A 10 4.85 42.35 -25.03
CA LYS A 10 3.42 42.66 -24.85
C LYS A 10 2.80 43.28 -26.11
N ASP A 11 3.51 44.19 -26.76
CA ASP A 11 3.06 44.82 -28.01
C ASP A 11 2.92 43.79 -29.13
N VAL A 12 3.94 42.94 -29.31
CA VAL A 12 3.90 41.84 -30.30
C VAL A 12 2.78 40.85 -29.98
N SER A 13 2.60 40.48 -28.71
CA SER A 13 1.52 39.59 -28.27
C SER A 13 0.13 40.17 -28.58
N THR A 14 -0.03 41.48 -28.42
CA THR A 14 -1.29 42.18 -28.75
C THR A 14 -1.58 42.14 -30.26
N VAL A 15 -0.55 42.29 -31.10
CA VAL A 15 -0.67 42.20 -32.57
C VAL A 15 -0.93 40.77 -33.05
N LEU A 16 -0.34 39.77 -32.38
CA LEU A 16 -0.49 38.35 -32.73
C LEU A 16 -1.73 37.70 -32.10
N LYS A 17 -2.54 38.45 -31.36
CA LYS A 17 -3.79 37.98 -30.76
C LYS A 17 -4.73 37.47 -31.87
N PRO A 18 -5.15 36.19 -31.86
CA PRO A 18 -6.17 35.69 -32.78
C PRO A 18 -7.45 36.53 -32.72
N GLU A 19 -7.98 36.87 -33.89
CA GLU A 19 -9.28 37.57 -34.02
C GLU A 19 -10.45 36.64 -33.72
N ASP A 20 -10.30 35.33 -33.98
CA ASP A 20 -11.28 34.30 -33.64
C ASP A 20 -11.31 34.07 -32.11
N PRO A 21 -12.43 34.39 -31.43
CA PRO A 21 -12.56 34.20 -29.99
C PRO A 21 -12.37 32.74 -29.57
N MET A 22 -12.82 31.77 -30.38
CA MET A 22 -12.64 30.35 -30.07
C MET A 22 -11.15 29.99 -30.04
N LEU A 23 -10.35 30.47 -30.99
CA LEU A 23 -8.91 30.22 -30.99
C LEU A 23 -8.19 30.93 -29.85
N TYR A 24 -8.56 32.18 -29.56
CA TYR A 24 -7.96 32.92 -28.46
C TYR A 24 -8.23 32.24 -27.12
N SER A 25 -9.48 31.84 -26.86
CA SER A 25 -9.90 31.32 -25.56
C SER A 25 -9.31 29.97 -25.20
N LYS A 26 -8.84 29.14 -26.16
CA LYS A 26 -8.27 27.81 -25.87
C LYS A 26 -7.21 27.80 -24.76
N ARG A 27 -6.36 28.84 -24.69
CA ARG A 27 -5.28 28.94 -23.69
C ARG A 27 -5.79 28.94 -22.25
N LEU A 28 -7.02 29.40 -22.00
CA LEU A 28 -7.62 29.47 -20.66
C LEU A 28 -8.12 28.09 -20.17
N PHE A 29 -8.22 27.12 -21.08
CA PHE A 29 -8.77 25.78 -20.85
C PHE A 29 -7.75 24.67 -21.14
N ALA A 30 -6.45 24.99 -21.04
CA ALA A 30 -5.36 24.03 -21.18
C ALA A 30 -5.19 23.14 -19.94
N GLN A 31 -4.63 21.95 -20.10
CA GLN A 31 -4.37 20.98 -19.04
C GLN A 31 -3.40 21.54 -17.99
N ASN A 32 -2.27 22.09 -18.46
CA ASN A 32 -1.34 22.81 -17.61
C ASN A 32 -1.84 24.25 -17.50
N ASN A 33 -2.30 24.66 -16.33
CA ASN A 33 -2.77 26.02 -16.07
C ASN A 33 -1.82 26.81 -15.16
N TYR A 34 -0.73 26.21 -14.67
CA TYR A 34 0.24 26.87 -13.77
C TYR A 34 0.79 28.19 -14.33
N PHE A 35 0.95 28.32 -15.64
CA PHE A 35 1.39 29.57 -16.29
C PHE A 35 0.32 30.68 -16.35
N LEU A 36 -0.92 30.38 -15.96
CA LEU A 36 -2.01 31.36 -15.82
C LEU A 36 -2.07 31.96 -14.41
N PHE A 37 -1.27 31.40 -13.49
CA PHE A 37 -1.09 31.90 -12.14
C PHE A 37 0.22 32.68 -12.05
N ASP A 38 0.20 33.77 -11.28
CA ASP A 38 1.39 34.54 -10.96
C ASP A 38 2.14 33.81 -9.82
N GLU A 39 3.47 33.64 -9.95
CA GLU A 39 4.31 32.90 -8.97
C GLU A 39 4.14 33.40 -7.52
N ASN A 40 3.78 34.67 -7.35
CA ASN A 40 3.53 35.29 -6.06
C ASN A 40 2.09 35.83 -5.99
N GLY A 41 1.27 35.30 -5.07
CA GLY A 41 -0.05 35.84 -4.75
C GLY A 41 -0.96 34.86 -4.00
N ASN A 42 -2.13 35.34 -3.57
CA ASN A 42 -3.15 34.50 -2.96
C ASN A 42 -3.80 33.63 -4.05
N TRP A 43 -3.66 32.31 -3.93
CA TRP A 43 -4.19 31.36 -4.91
C TRP A 43 -5.70 31.51 -5.15
N ARG A 44 -6.47 31.90 -4.11
CA ARG A 44 -7.93 32.08 -4.22
C ARG A 44 -8.28 33.24 -5.14
N ASP A 45 -7.64 34.38 -4.95
CA ASP A 45 -7.91 35.60 -5.72
C ASP A 45 -7.51 35.39 -7.20
N GLN A 46 -6.46 34.62 -7.46
CA GLN A 46 -6.04 34.27 -8.82
C GLN A 46 -6.99 33.26 -9.49
N GLU A 47 -7.51 32.27 -8.76
CA GLU A 47 -8.53 31.35 -9.27
C GLU A 47 -9.84 32.08 -9.61
N GLU A 48 -10.25 33.04 -8.78
CA GLU A 48 -11.42 33.89 -9.04
C GLU A 48 -11.23 34.74 -10.31
N ARG A 49 -10.05 35.35 -10.50
CA ARG A 49 -9.69 36.06 -11.72
C ARG A 49 -9.81 35.15 -12.95
N LEU A 50 -9.20 33.96 -12.89
CA LEU A 50 -9.20 33.02 -14.00
C LEU A 50 -10.61 32.52 -14.32
N THR A 51 -11.43 32.26 -13.30
CA THR A 51 -12.84 31.90 -13.46
C THR A 51 -13.62 32.97 -14.20
N LYS A 52 -13.39 34.25 -13.85
CA LYS A 52 -14.01 35.39 -14.53
C LYS A 52 -13.56 35.54 -15.98
N GLU A 53 -12.26 35.37 -16.27
CA GLU A 53 -11.75 35.40 -17.65
C GLU A 53 -12.32 34.28 -18.52
N ARG A 54 -12.48 33.08 -17.96
CA ARG A 54 -13.14 31.96 -18.62
C ARG A 54 -14.62 32.26 -18.88
N GLY A 55 -15.34 32.78 -17.90
CA GLY A 55 -16.73 33.22 -18.05
C GLY A 55 -16.92 34.21 -19.19
N GLN A 56 -16.12 35.28 -19.21
CA GLN A 56 -16.13 36.27 -20.29
C GLN A 56 -15.88 35.66 -21.67
N SER A 57 -14.91 34.75 -21.78
CA SER A 57 -14.64 34.04 -23.04
C SER A 57 -15.83 33.19 -23.50
N ILE A 58 -16.52 32.52 -22.57
CA ILE A 58 -17.71 31.73 -22.90
C ILE A 58 -18.87 32.64 -23.35
N CYS A 59 -19.06 33.80 -22.72
CA CYS A 59 -20.03 34.81 -23.16
C CYS A 59 -19.75 35.30 -24.59
N GLU A 60 -18.50 35.57 -24.94
CA GLU A 60 -18.11 35.99 -26.30
C GLU A 60 -18.43 34.91 -27.34
N ILE A 61 -18.11 33.65 -27.04
CA ILE A 61 -18.39 32.52 -27.93
C ILE A 61 -19.90 32.28 -28.06
N TYR A 62 -20.63 32.34 -26.94
CA TYR A 62 -22.08 32.19 -26.90
C TYR A 62 -22.79 33.29 -27.70
N ALA A 63 -22.29 34.53 -27.69
CA ALA A 63 -22.88 35.63 -28.44
C ALA A 63 -22.82 35.43 -29.98
N ILE A 64 -21.89 34.60 -30.48
CA ILE A 64 -21.70 34.37 -31.92
C ILE A 64 -22.66 33.28 -32.42
N ASN A 65 -22.60 32.09 -31.80
CA ASN A 65 -23.28 30.88 -32.30
C ASN A 65 -24.19 30.22 -31.24
N GLY A 66 -24.50 30.92 -30.15
CA GLY A 66 -25.32 30.38 -29.06
C GLY A 66 -24.68 29.17 -28.39
N ILE A 67 -25.52 28.28 -27.86
CA ILE A 67 -25.06 27.07 -27.17
C ILE A 67 -24.28 26.12 -28.09
N ASP A 68 -24.67 26.02 -29.37
CA ASP A 68 -24.00 25.13 -30.33
C ASP A 68 -22.53 25.51 -30.53
N GLY A 69 -22.22 26.80 -30.58
CA GLY A 69 -20.84 27.29 -30.63
C GLY A 69 -20.02 26.97 -29.39
N VAL A 70 -20.65 27.01 -28.20
CA VAL A 70 -19.98 26.64 -26.95
C VAL A 70 -19.71 25.13 -26.89
N LEU A 71 -20.65 24.30 -27.35
CA LEU A 71 -20.47 22.85 -27.43
C LEU A 71 -19.34 22.49 -28.41
N GLU A 72 -19.31 23.11 -29.59
CA GLU A 72 -18.22 22.94 -30.56
C GLU A 72 -16.86 23.36 -29.97
N PHE A 73 -16.80 24.52 -29.31
CA PHE A 73 -15.60 24.99 -28.65
C PHE A 73 -15.09 23.99 -27.60
N SER A 74 -16.01 23.48 -26.76
CA SER A 74 -15.69 22.54 -25.69
C SER A 74 -15.05 21.24 -26.18
N LEU A 75 -15.48 20.73 -27.34
CA LEU A 75 -14.87 19.55 -27.96
C LEU A 75 -13.43 19.81 -28.45
N SER A 76 -13.08 21.08 -28.70
CA SER A 76 -11.80 21.49 -29.26
C SER A 76 -10.69 21.78 -28.21
N ILE A 77 -11.01 21.70 -26.92
CA ILE A 77 -10.11 22.02 -25.79
C ILE A 77 -9.78 20.79 -24.92
N GLU A 78 -8.85 20.96 -24.00
CA GLU A 78 -8.36 19.88 -23.11
C GLU A 78 -9.22 19.71 -21.86
N ARG A 79 -9.76 20.81 -21.31
CA ARG A 79 -10.57 20.82 -20.06
C ARG A 79 -12.01 21.33 -20.24
N PRO A 80 -12.90 20.54 -20.87
CA PRO A 80 -14.32 20.86 -21.10
C PRO A 80 -15.12 21.19 -19.83
N GLU A 81 -14.75 20.63 -18.68
CA GLU A 81 -15.47 20.83 -17.42
C GLU A 81 -15.51 22.31 -17.00
N PHE A 82 -14.45 23.07 -17.29
CA PHE A 82 -14.44 24.50 -17.00
C PHE A 82 -15.40 25.29 -17.88
N VAL A 83 -15.69 24.84 -19.10
CA VAL A 83 -16.72 25.45 -19.95
C VAL A 83 -18.09 25.28 -19.29
N GLY A 84 -18.37 24.07 -18.82
CA GLY A 84 -19.61 23.76 -18.09
C GLY A 84 -19.79 24.65 -16.86
N SER A 85 -18.76 24.80 -16.04
CA SER A 85 -18.82 25.67 -14.86
C SER A 85 -18.94 27.16 -15.22
N SER A 86 -18.26 27.61 -16.27
CA SER A 86 -18.34 29.00 -16.75
C SER A 86 -19.72 29.35 -17.31
N LEU A 87 -20.42 28.43 -17.98
CA LEU A 87 -21.81 28.65 -18.39
C LEU A 87 -22.71 29.00 -17.20
N VAL A 88 -22.58 28.27 -16.09
CA VAL A 88 -23.35 28.54 -14.87
C VAL A 88 -22.94 29.85 -14.21
N ALA A 89 -21.66 30.18 -14.19
CA ALA A 89 -21.16 31.43 -13.62
C ALA A 89 -21.73 32.68 -14.34
N GLU A 90 -22.01 32.55 -15.63
CA GLU A 90 -22.53 33.63 -16.49
C GLU A 90 -24.04 33.52 -16.76
N ASP A 91 -24.77 32.70 -15.97
CA ASP A 91 -26.22 32.49 -16.10
C ASP A 91 -26.67 31.99 -17.49
N LEU A 92 -25.79 31.27 -18.19
CA LEU A 92 -26.08 30.60 -19.46
C LEU A 92 -26.54 29.16 -19.22
N GLU A 93 -27.61 28.76 -19.91
CA GLU A 93 -28.24 27.45 -19.69
C GLU A 93 -27.98 26.46 -20.83
N ILE A 94 -27.75 25.20 -20.47
CA ILE A 94 -27.79 24.08 -21.40
C ILE A 94 -29.22 23.55 -21.40
N PRO A 95 -29.91 23.51 -22.56
CA PRO A 95 -31.23 22.87 -22.68
C PRO A 95 -31.23 21.44 -22.13
N LEU A 96 -32.29 21.07 -21.41
CA LEU A 96 -32.35 19.80 -20.67
C LEU A 96 -32.14 18.56 -21.56
N ASP A 97 -32.67 18.59 -22.78
CA ASP A 97 -32.52 17.51 -23.77
C ASP A 97 -31.08 17.37 -24.27
N ILE A 98 -30.35 18.48 -24.37
CA ILE A 98 -28.92 18.50 -24.69
C ILE A 98 -28.11 18.01 -23.49
N LEU A 99 -28.36 18.56 -22.28
CA LEU A 99 -27.66 18.17 -21.06
C LEU A 99 -27.77 16.66 -20.83
N LYS A 100 -28.97 16.11 -21.00
CA LYS A 100 -29.24 14.69 -20.90
C LYS A 100 -28.37 13.86 -21.85
N LYS A 101 -28.26 14.26 -23.12
CA LYS A 101 -27.38 13.60 -24.12
C LYS A 101 -25.91 13.67 -23.74
N LEU A 102 -25.45 14.81 -23.24
CA LEU A 102 -24.05 15.01 -22.84
C LEU A 102 -23.67 14.13 -21.65
N ILE A 103 -24.57 13.96 -20.68
CA ILE A 103 -24.35 13.11 -19.49
C ILE A 103 -24.20 11.64 -19.88
N VAL A 104 -25.07 11.13 -20.75
CA VAL A 104 -25.05 9.71 -21.16
C VAL A 104 -24.10 9.43 -22.33
N SER A 105 -23.34 10.42 -22.79
CA SER A 105 -22.43 10.28 -23.92
C SER A 105 -21.18 9.47 -23.56
N ASP A 106 -20.79 8.56 -24.45
CA ASP A 106 -19.52 7.85 -24.39
C ASP A 106 -18.31 8.74 -24.74
N ILE A 107 -18.56 9.95 -25.26
CA ILE A 107 -17.52 10.92 -25.59
C ILE A 107 -17.06 11.63 -24.31
N LYS A 108 -15.87 11.27 -23.81
CA LYS A 108 -15.29 11.81 -22.57
C LYS A 108 -15.38 13.33 -22.43
N LYS A 109 -15.16 14.08 -23.52
CA LYS A 109 -15.23 15.55 -23.50
C LYS A 109 -16.63 16.10 -23.29
N GLU A 110 -17.64 15.45 -23.88
CA GLU A 110 -19.06 15.83 -23.69
C GLU A 110 -19.49 15.57 -22.25
N ASN A 111 -19.16 14.39 -21.72
CA ASN A 111 -19.43 14.04 -20.34
C ASN A 111 -18.68 14.96 -19.35
N SER A 112 -17.43 15.33 -19.65
CA SER A 112 -16.63 16.28 -18.86
C SER A 112 -17.27 17.68 -18.81
N LEU A 113 -17.75 18.22 -19.95
CA LEU A 113 -18.52 19.48 -19.95
C LEU A 113 -19.78 19.35 -19.09
N ALA A 114 -20.54 18.27 -19.26
CA ALA A 114 -21.74 18.03 -18.46
C ALA A 114 -21.43 17.96 -16.97
N SER A 115 -20.34 17.29 -16.58
CA SER A 115 -19.87 17.19 -15.20
C SER A 115 -19.63 18.57 -14.59
N GLY A 116 -18.89 19.45 -15.29
CA GLY A 116 -18.61 20.80 -14.80
C GLY A 116 -19.86 21.68 -14.68
N TYR A 117 -20.82 21.53 -15.61
CA TYR A 117 -22.10 22.23 -15.56
C TYR A 117 -22.98 21.74 -14.39
N VAL A 118 -23.13 20.42 -14.26
CA VAL A 118 -23.95 19.78 -13.22
C VAL A 118 -23.42 20.10 -11.83
N GLN A 119 -22.10 19.99 -11.61
CA GLN A 119 -21.49 20.32 -10.33
C GLN A 119 -21.68 21.80 -9.96
N ALA A 120 -21.51 22.72 -10.91
CA ALA A 120 -21.70 24.15 -10.68
C ALA A 120 -23.17 24.50 -10.38
N LYS A 121 -24.12 23.93 -11.12
CA LYS A 121 -25.56 24.08 -10.84
C LYS A 121 -25.94 23.52 -9.47
N ASN A 122 -25.44 22.33 -9.12
CA ASN A 122 -25.68 21.73 -7.82
C ASN A 122 -25.09 22.58 -6.68
N TYR A 123 -23.90 23.16 -6.86
CA TYR A 123 -23.32 24.07 -5.87
C TYR A 123 -24.17 25.32 -5.66
N ARG A 124 -24.71 25.89 -6.75
CA ARG A 124 -25.48 27.15 -6.72
C ARG A 124 -26.92 26.97 -6.25
N GLU A 125 -27.60 25.91 -6.69
CA GLU A 125 -29.05 25.72 -6.53
C GLU A 125 -29.41 24.51 -5.65
N GLY A 126 -28.46 23.60 -5.41
CA GLY A 126 -28.60 22.50 -4.45
C GLY A 126 -29.60 21.40 -4.85
N LYS A 127 -30.08 20.70 -3.83
CA LYS A 127 -30.94 19.50 -3.93
C LYS A 127 -32.24 19.75 -4.70
N SER A 128 -32.84 20.93 -4.58
CA SER A 128 -34.11 21.27 -5.27
C SER A 128 -33.95 21.25 -6.79
N TRP A 129 -32.84 21.79 -7.29
CA TRP A 129 -32.52 21.75 -8.72
C TRP A 129 -32.30 20.32 -9.20
N VAL A 130 -31.52 19.52 -8.46
CA VAL A 130 -31.25 18.10 -8.78
C VAL A 130 -32.55 17.32 -8.99
N LEU A 131 -33.47 17.38 -8.03
CA LEU A 131 -34.73 16.64 -8.10
C LEU A 131 -35.65 17.12 -9.24
N THR A 132 -35.57 18.41 -9.59
CA THR A 132 -36.35 18.98 -10.70
C THR A 132 -35.80 18.53 -12.05
N VAL A 133 -34.48 18.54 -12.22
CA VAL A 133 -33.81 18.21 -13.49
C VAL A 133 -34.01 16.75 -13.88
N ILE A 134 -33.93 15.84 -12.92
CA ILE A 134 -34.05 14.40 -13.18
C ILE A 134 -35.51 13.91 -13.20
N ASN A 135 -36.48 14.82 -13.11
CA ASN A 135 -37.89 14.48 -13.19
C ASN A 135 -38.18 13.82 -14.55
N ASP A 136 -38.92 12.71 -14.55
CA ASP A 136 -39.22 11.89 -15.73
C ASP A 136 -38.01 11.24 -16.45
N TRP A 137 -36.83 11.20 -15.83
CA TRP A 137 -35.68 10.47 -16.36
C TRP A 137 -35.76 8.98 -16.05
N SER A 138 -35.23 8.16 -16.95
CA SER A 138 -35.09 6.71 -16.72
C SER A 138 -34.06 6.42 -15.61
N ALA A 139 -34.11 5.21 -15.05
CA ALA A 139 -33.17 4.77 -14.03
C ALA A 139 -31.70 4.94 -14.46
N GLN A 140 -31.35 4.53 -15.68
CA GLN A 140 -29.98 4.62 -16.20
C GLN A 140 -29.50 6.08 -16.29
N GLU A 141 -30.36 6.97 -16.76
CA GLU A 141 -30.05 8.40 -16.91
C GLU A 141 -29.88 9.08 -15.54
N LYS A 142 -30.73 8.73 -14.57
CA LYS A 142 -30.58 9.17 -13.18
C LYS A 142 -29.24 8.72 -12.59
N ILE A 143 -28.88 7.44 -12.76
CA ILE A 143 -27.57 6.94 -12.27
C ILE A 143 -26.42 7.72 -12.91
N ALA A 144 -26.44 7.90 -14.24
CA ALA A 144 -25.41 8.66 -14.95
C ALA A 144 -25.31 10.11 -14.43
N PHE A 145 -26.45 10.76 -14.12
CA PHE A 145 -26.47 12.09 -13.51
C PHE A 145 -25.84 12.09 -12.10
N PHE A 146 -26.26 11.17 -11.22
CA PHE A 146 -25.75 11.09 -9.85
C PHE A 146 -24.26 10.78 -9.78
N LEU A 147 -23.70 10.04 -10.75
CA LEU A 147 -22.26 9.79 -10.86
C LEU A 147 -21.44 11.07 -11.11
N LEU A 148 -22.05 12.15 -11.58
CA LEU A 148 -21.40 13.45 -11.77
C LEU A 148 -21.46 14.35 -10.52
N LEU A 149 -22.27 13.98 -9.52
CA LEU A 149 -22.43 14.76 -8.31
C LEU A 149 -21.36 14.41 -7.25
N PRO A 150 -21.06 15.33 -6.32
CA PRO A 150 -20.07 15.09 -5.27
C PRO A 150 -20.40 13.88 -4.40
N PHE A 151 -19.35 13.15 -3.98
CA PHE A 151 -19.45 11.98 -3.11
C PHE A 151 -19.71 12.39 -1.66
N LYS A 152 -20.96 12.75 -1.35
CA LYS A 152 -21.37 13.24 -0.03
C LYS A 152 -22.84 12.98 0.28
N LYS A 153 -23.23 13.18 1.53
CA LYS A 153 -24.57 12.84 2.04
C LYS A 153 -25.72 13.47 1.27
N GLU A 154 -25.64 14.75 0.89
CA GLU A 154 -26.76 15.40 0.21
C GLU A 154 -27.06 14.78 -1.16
N THR A 155 -26.02 14.30 -1.85
CA THR A 155 -26.16 13.53 -3.09
C THR A 155 -26.88 12.21 -2.82
N TRP A 156 -26.48 11.48 -1.78
CA TRP A 156 -27.07 10.18 -1.45
C TRP A 156 -28.51 10.30 -0.94
N ASP A 157 -28.83 11.36 -0.19
CA ASP A 157 -30.20 11.64 0.25
C ASP A 157 -31.12 11.94 -0.94
N ALA A 158 -30.62 12.63 -1.97
CA ALA A 158 -31.37 12.85 -3.21
C ALA A 158 -31.48 11.58 -4.07
N LEU A 159 -30.42 10.77 -4.11
CA LEU A 159 -30.38 9.47 -4.78
C LEU A 159 -31.41 8.51 -4.17
N ASN A 160 -31.39 8.34 -2.85
CA ASN A 160 -32.32 7.45 -2.13
C ASN A 160 -33.78 7.94 -2.23
N ALA A 161 -34.02 9.24 -2.40
CA ALA A 161 -35.35 9.75 -2.68
C ALA A 161 -35.82 9.50 -4.12
N SER A 162 -34.90 9.16 -5.03
CA SER A 162 -35.16 9.00 -6.47
C SER A 162 -35.34 7.54 -6.92
N PHE A 163 -35.08 6.58 -6.01
CA PHE A 163 -35.13 5.14 -6.25
C PHE A 163 -35.81 4.43 -5.06
N ASP A 164 -36.73 3.50 -5.36
CA ASP A 164 -37.39 2.70 -4.32
C ASP A 164 -36.47 1.61 -3.75
N ASP A 165 -35.60 1.05 -4.60
CA ASP A 165 -34.62 0.03 -4.26
C ASP A 165 -33.24 0.62 -3.99
N PHE A 166 -32.39 -0.17 -3.33
CA PHE A 166 -30.99 0.21 -3.10
C PHE A 166 -30.29 0.52 -4.44
N PRO A 167 -29.65 1.70 -4.60
CA PRO A 167 -29.09 2.16 -5.87
C PRO A 167 -27.74 1.48 -6.17
N PHE A 168 -27.79 0.18 -6.45
CA PHE A 168 -26.63 -0.69 -6.65
C PHE A 168 -25.68 -0.17 -7.72
N GLU A 169 -26.21 0.21 -8.88
CA GLU A 169 -25.42 0.70 -10.02
C GLU A 169 -24.66 1.99 -9.73
N TYR A 170 -25.21 2.86 -8.87
CA TYR A 170 -24.48 4.07 -8.44
C TYR A 170 -23.26 3.68 -7.60
N TRP A 171 -23.47 2.89 -6.55
CA TRP A 171 -22.37 2.51 -5.64
C TRP A 171 -21.31 1.66 -6.34
N LYS A 172 -21.69 0.85 -7.34
CA LYS A 172 -20.73 0.07 -8.11
C LYS A 172 -19.82 0.93 -8.98
N ASN A 173 -20.30 2.07 -9.48
CA ASN A 173 -19.60 2.89 -10.48
C ASN A 173 -19.10 4.25 -9.95
N THR A 174 -19.52 4.67 -8.76
CA THR A 174 -19.17 5.99 -8.22
C THR A 174 -17.65 6.16 -8.01
N LEU A 175 -17.16 7.36 -8.28
CA LEU A 175 -15.80 7.77 -7.95
C LEU A 175 -15.77 8.16 -6.47
N VAL A 176 -15.13 7.30 -5.68
CA VAL A 176 -15.04 7.49 -4.23
C VAL A 176 -14.03 8.59 -3.93
N ASN A 177 -14.49 9.62 -3.22
CA ASN A 177 -13.64 10.68 -2.70
C ASN A 177 -14.10 11.05 -1.29
N ALA A 178 -13.53 10.37 -0.29
CA ALA A 178 -13.87 10.59 1.12
C ALA A 178 -13.62 12.03 1.61
N TYR A 179 -12.76 12.81 0.93
CA TYR A 179 -12.54 14.23 1.25
C TYR A 179 -13.73 15.13 0.88
N SER A 180 -14.70 14.62 0.12
CA SER A 180 -15.94 15.34 -0.19
C SER A 180 -16.98 15.23 0.92
N CYS A 181 -16.82 14.30 1.87
CA CYS A 181 -17.72 14.12 3.00
C CYS A 181 -17.45 15.16 4.09
N ASP A 182 -18.52 15.62 4.75
CA ASP A 182 -18.42 16.67 5.77
C ASP A 182 -18.21 16.10 7.19
N SER A 183 -18.39 14.80 7.38
CA SER A 183 -18.20 14.13 8.68
C SER A 183 -17.84 12.65 8.58
N THR A 184 -17.27 12.11 9.65
CA THR A 184 -16.94 10.68 9.79
C THR A 184 -18.17 9.78 9.65
N GLU A 185 -19.32 10.20 10.17
CA GLU A 185 -20.58 9.45 10.06
C GLU A 185 -21.01 9.23 8.60
N GLU A 186 -20.79 10.24 7.74
CA GLU A 186 -21.05 10.12 6.30
C GLU A 186 -20.10 9.14 5.63
N ILE A 187 -18.83 9.15 6.02
CA ILE A 187 -17.84 8.22 5.47
C ILE A 187 -18.21 6.78 5.88
N TYR A 188 -18.65 6.54 7.13
CA TYR A 188 -19.11 5.21 7.55
C TYR A 188 -20.34 4.73 6.79
N PHE A 189 -21.31 5.61 6.53
CA PHE A 189 -22.46 5.25 5.68
C PHE A 189 -22.01 4.84 4.28
N ALA A 190 -21.05 5.55 3.70
CA ALA A 190 -20.49 5.23 2.40
C ALA A 190 -19.74 3.89 2.41
N ILE A 191 -18.94 3.62 3.44
CA ILE A 191 -18.25 2.34 3.65
C ILE A 191 -19.25 1.18 3.66
N ASP A 192 -20.36 1.30 4.40
CA ASP A 192 -21.38 0.25 4.47
C ASP A 192 -22.01 -0.02 3.09
N CYS A 193 -22.25 1.03 2.30
CA CYS A 193 -22.77 0.90 0.95
C CYS A 193 -21.76 0.28 -0.01
N LEU A 194 -20.46 0.64 0.08
CA LEU A 194 -19.38 0.10 -0.74
C LEU A 194 -19.13 -1.39 -0.46
N ILE A 195 -19.09 -1.77 0.81
CA ILE A 195 -18.99 -3.18 1.25
C ILE A 195 -20.15 -4.00 0.69
N LYS A 196 -21.38 -3.46 0.72
CA LYS A 196 -22.58 -4.15 0.20
C LYS A 196 -22.51 -4.44 -1.30
N VAL A 197 -21.76 -3.64 -2.09
CA VAL A 197 -21.61 -3.82 -3.55
C VAL A 197 -20.28 -4.45 -3.95
N ASP A 198 -19.58 -5.07 -3.01
CA ASP A 198 -18.28 -5.72 -3.22
C ASP A 198 -17.26 -4.73 -3.81
N ARG A 199 -17.09 -3.61 -3.10
CA ARG A 199 -16.04 -2.60 -3.33
C ARG A 199 -15.15 -2.36 -2.10
N PRO A 200 -14.51 -3.42 -1.56
CA PRO A 200 -13.72 -3.32 -0.33
C PRO A 200 -12.48 -2.43 -0.46
N LEU A 201 -11.86 -2.29 -1.64
CA LEU A 201 -10.66 -1.46 -1.79
C LEU A 201 -10.98 0.02 -1.56
N MET A 202 -12.09 0.50 -2.09
CA MET A 202 -12.52 1.88 -1.83
C MET A 202 -13.00 2.09 -0.40
N ALA A 203 -13.54 1.05 0.24
CA ALA A 203 -13.87 1.10 1.65
C ALA A 203 -12.61 1.22 2.53
N ILE A 204 -11.51 0.54 2.18
CA ILE A 204 -10.20 0.65 2.83
C ILE A 204 -9.68 2.08 2.74
N ASP A 205 -9.74 2.72 1.57
CA ASP A 205 -9.31 4.13 1.41
C ASP A 205 -10.13 5.07 2.30
N CYS A 206 -11.46 4.87 2.37
CA CYS A 206 -12.34 5.60 3.27
C CYS A 206 -12.00 5.38 4.75
N LEU A 207 -11.71 4.15 5.16
CA LEU A 207 -11.34 3.80 6.54
C LEU A 207 -10.00 4.41 6.95
N SER A 208 -9.00 4.38 6.07
CA SER A 208 -7.70 5.04 6.30
C SER A 208 -7.89 6.55 6.47
N LYS A 209 -8.78 7.17 5.68
CA LYS A 209 -9.14 8.58 5.86
C LYS A 209 -9.74 8.87 7.25
N ILE A 210 -10.66 8.03 7.73
CA ILE A 210 -11.22 8.16 9.09
C ILE A 210 -10.10 8.07 10.13
N LEU A 211 -9.23 7.05 10.01
CA LEU A 211 -8.11 6.86 10.92
C LEU A 211 -7.20 8.10 10.97
N HIS A 212 -6.91 8.73 9.84
CA HIS A 212 -6.12 9.97 9.81
C HIS A 212 -6.80 11.19 10.46
N ILE A 213 -8.13 11.31 10.34
CA ILE A 213 -8.86 12.46 10.90
C ILE A 213 -9.05 12.27 12.41
N ASP A 214 -9.54 11.10 12.81
CA ASP A 214 -10.04 10.85 14.16
C ASP A 214 -9.02 10.13 15.06
N ASN A 215 -7.88 9.68 14.50
CA ASN A 215 -6.90 8.80 15.16
C ASN A 215 -7.52 7.51 15.72
N SER A 216 -8.71 7.13 15.23
CA SER A 216 -9.43 5.93 15.61
C SER A 216 -10.39 5.53 14.49
N VAL A 217 -10.67 4.24 14.36
CA VAL A 217 -11.60 3.70 13.35
C VAL A 217 -12.24 2.41 13.88
N ASP A 218 -13.44 2.08 13.42
CA ASP A 218 -14.12 0.84 13.79
C ASP A 218 -13.39 -0.38 13.21
N SER A 219 -12.64 -1.07 14.07
CA SER A 219 -11.85 -2.25 13.71
C SER A 219 -12.68 -3.37 13.10
N SER A 220 -13.97 -3.50 13.44
CA SER A 220 -14.84 -4.52 12.84
C SER A 220 -15.07 -4.26 11.34
N LYS A 221 -15.18 -2.99 10.95
CA LYS A 221 -15.31 -2.59 9.54
C LYS A 221 -13.98 -2.71 8.80
N VAL A 222 -12.86 -2.43 9.47
CA VAL A 222 -11.52 -2.65 8.90
C VAL A 222 -11.30 -4.12 8.60
N VAL A 223 -11.54 -5.01 9.57
CA VAL A 223 -11.45 -6.47 9.39
C VAL A 223 -12.36 -6.94 8.26
N LEU A 224 -13.61 -6.49 8.24
CA LEU A 224 -14.57 -6.86 7.19
C LEU A 224 -14.08 -6.45 5.80
N ALA A 225 -13.62 -5.21 5.63
CA ALA A 225 -13.13 -4.70 4.35
C ALA A 225 -11.87 -5.45 3.89
N LEU A 226 -10.89 -5.66 4.78
CA LEU A 226 -9.64 -6.38 4.48
C LEU A 226 -9.90 -7.84 4.09
N LEU A 227 -10.82 -8.53 4.76
CA LEU A 227 -11.17 -9.91 4.42
C LEU A 227 -11.93 -10.00 3.09
N GLN A 228 -12.81 -9.05 2.79
CA GLN A 228 -13.49 -9.00 1.50
C GLN A 228 -12.52 -8.70 0.35
N SER A 229 -11.53 -7.83 0.57
CA SER A 229 -10.56 -7.48 -0.48
C SER A 229 -9.69 -8.62 -0.96
N ILE A 230 -9.59 -9.73 -0.21
CA ILE A 230 -8.87 -10.95 -0.64
C ILE A 230 -9.46 -11.51 -1.94
N ARG A 231 -10.77 -11.32 -2.17
CA ARG A 231 -11.50 -11.85 -3.34
C ARG A 231 -12.00 -10.76 -4.27
N THR A 232 -11.54 -9.52 -4.10
CA THR A 232 -12.04 -8.39 -4.88
C THR A 232 -11.74 -8.55 -6.37
N THR A 233 -12.67 -8.08 -7.19
CA THR A 233 -12.48 -7.91 -8.63
C THR A 233 -12.21 -6.45 -9.02
N GLU A 234 -12.02 -5.56 -8.03
CA GLU A 234 -11.68 -4.17 -8.27
C GLU A 234 -10.31 -4.00 -8.93
N ASN A 235 -10.11 -2.87 -9.62
CA ASN A 235 -8.81 -2.56 -10.21
C ASN A 235 -7.78 -2.25 -9.11
N ILE A 236 -6.82 -3.15 -8.96
CA ILE A 236 -5.73 -3.09 -7.97
C ILE A 236 -4.73 -1.96 -8.27
N GLU A 237 -4.68 -1.42 -9.50
CA GLU A 237 -3.79 -0.28 -9.83
C GLU A 237 -4.09 0.98 -9.00
N ARG A 238 -5.30 1.08 -8.44
CA ARG A 238 -5.72 2.18 -7.56
C ARG A 238 -5.58 1.87 -6.08
N PHE A 239 -5.09 0.68 -5.73
CA PHE A 239 -4.94 0.25 -4.35
C PHE A 239 -3.81 1.03 -3.68
N ASP A 240 -4.14 1.82 -2.67
CA ASP A 240 -3.14 2.50 -1.87
C ASP A 240 -2.56 1.56 -0.81
N ILE A 241 -1.34 1.09 -1.06
CA ILE A 241 -0.60 0.24 -0.13
C ILE A 241 -0.33 0.96 1.21
N HIS A 242 -0.26 2.29 1.21
CA HIS A 242 -0.06 3.05 2.43
C HIS A 242 -1.29 2.95 3.34
N SER A 243 -2.48 3.24 2.82
CA SER A 243 -3.75 3.11 3.53
C SER A 243 -3.96 1.70 4.08
N PHE A 244 -3.62 0.67 3.29
CA PHE A 244 -3.65 -0.71 3.75
C PHE A 244 -2.72 -0.95 4.94
N ASN A 245 -1.47 -0.53 4.85
CA ASN A 245 -0.47 -0.77 5.89
C ASN A 245 -0.85 -0.13 7.23
N GLU A 246 -1.36 1.10 7.19
CA GLU A 246 -1.80 1.81 8.39
C GLU A 246 -2.97 1.11 9.09
N LEU A 247 -3.93 0.62 8.31
CA LEU A 247 -5.10 -0.08 8.85
C LEU A 247 -4.73 -1.44 9.43
N VAL A 248 -3.84 -2.21 8.79
CA VAL A 248 -3.36 -3.48 9.35
C VAL A 248 -2.59 -3.23 10.65
N ASN A 249 -1.69 -2.25 10.66
CA ASN A 249 -0.98 -1.88 11.89
C ASN A 249 -1.94 -1.43 12.99
N TYR A 250 -3.01 -0.70 12.65
CA TYR A 250 -4.04 -0.30 13.61
C TYR A 250 -4.72 -1.52 14.27
N ILE A 251 -5.23 -2.47 13.46
CA ILE A 251 -5.95 -3.63 14.00
C ILE A 251 -5.04 -4.64 14.72
N GLN A 252 -3.76 -4.72 14.35
CA GLN A 252 -2.78 -5.56 15.07
C GLN A 252 -2.54 -5.07 16.51
N ASN A 253 -2.70 -3.77 16.75
CA ASN A 253 -2.55 -3.16 18.07
C ASN A 253 -3.90 -3.04 18.83
N ASP A 254 -5.00 -3.52 18.25
CA ASP A 254 -6.31 -3.50 18.87
C ASP A 254 -6.68 -4.86 19.50
N ASN A 255 -6.66 -4.90 20.84
CA ASN A 255 -6.98 -6.09 21.63
C ASN A 255 -8.44 -6.55 21.52
N THR A 256 -9.32 -5.79 20.85
CA THR A 256 -10.72 -6.20 20.60
C THR A 256 -10.88 -7.06 19.36
N VAL A 257 -9.87 -7.11 18.48
CA VAL A 257 -9.87 -7.91 17.26
C VAL A 257 -9.48 -9.36 17.58
N SER A 258 -10.17 -10.31 16.94
CA SER A 258 -9.87 -11.74 17.12
C SER A 258 -8.56 -12.14 16.46
N ASP A 259 -7.73 -12.91 17.18
CA ASP A 259 -6.53 -13.56 16.63
C ASP A 259 -6.83 -14.37 15.35
N ASP A 260 -8.00 -15.02 15.25
CA ASP A 260 -8.36 -15.81 14.06
C ASP A 260 -8.55 -14.94 12.81
N ASP A 261 -9.07 -13.72 12.97
CA ASP A 261 -9.26 -12.80 11.84
C ASP A 261 -7.94 -12.13 11.47
N LEU A 262 -7.10 -11.77 12.45
CA LEU A 262 -5.75 -11.28 12.20
C LEU A 262 -4.89 -12.33 11.48
N VAL A 263 -4.96 -13.61 11.86
CA VAL A 263 -4.26 -14.70 11.16
C VAL A 263 -4.68 -14.78 9.69
N LYS A 264 -5.98 -14.69 9.38
CA LYS A 264 -6.46 -14.71 8.00
C LYS A 264 -5.96 -13.52 7.19
N ILE A 265 -6.00 -12.32 7.79
CA ILE A 265 -5.55 -11.08 7.16
C ILE A 265 -4.04 -11.15 6.92
N GLU A 266 -3.23 -11.40 7.95
CA GLU A 266 -1.78 -11.49 7.84
C GLU A 266 -1.36 -12.55 6.82
N TRP A 267 -2.01 -13.72 6.81
CA TRP A 267 -1.71 -14.79 5.86
C TRP A 267 -2.03 -14.40 4.42
N ALA A 268 -3.19 -13.78 4.19
CA ALA A 268 -3.61 -13.37 2.85
C ALA A 268 -2.71 -12.28 2.27
N TYR A 269 -2.23 -11.36 3.12
CA TYR A 269 -1.43 -10.21 2.71
C TYR A 269 0.08 -10.39 2.91
N LEU A 270 0.52 -11.57 3.34
CA LEU A 270 1.93 -11.87 3.57
C LEU A 270 2.86 -11.48 2.40
N PRO A 271 2.52 -11.70 1.11
CA PRO A 271 3.36 -11.28 -0.01
C PRO A 271 3.49 -9.76 -0.19
N VAL A 272 2.57 -8.98 0.38
CA VAL A 272 2.57 -7.51 0.38
C VAL A 272 3.36 -7.01 1.59
N ILE A 273 3.10 -7.61 2.76
CA ILE A 273 3.79 -7.32 4.03
C ILE A 273 5.31 -7.53 3.89
N ASN A 274 5.75 -8.66 3.31
CA ASN A 274 7.17 -9.02 3.21
C ASN A 274 7.92 -8.25 2.08
N ARG A 275 7.23 -7.57 1.15
CA ARG A 275 7.89 -6.91 -0.01
C ARG A 275 8.75 -5.67 0.31
N GLY A 276 9.08 -5.42 1.59
CA GLY A 276 10.22 -4.60 1.98
C GLY A 276 10.07 -3.10 1.72
N ALA A 277 8.85 -2.59 1.49
CA ALA A 277 8.62 -1.16 1.34
C ALA A 277 8.43 -0.45 2.70
N ASN A 278 8.22 -1.19 3.79
CA ASN A 278 7.99 -0.65 5.12
C ASN A 278 8.51 -1.62 6.19
N ASP A 279 9.52 -1.21 6.94
CA ASP A 279 10.03 -1.93 8.12
C ASP A 279 9.01 -1.97 9.29
N SER A 280 7.85 -1.33 9.15
CA SER A 280 6.85 -1.19 10.19
C SER A 280 5.77 -2.28 10.18
N LEU A 281 5.58 -3.00 9.07
CA LEU A 281 4.53 -4.02 8.97
C LEU A 281 5.12 -5.42 8.93
N HIS A 282 4.81 -6.19 9.98
CA HIS A 282 5.25 -7.58 10.13
C HIS A 282 4.07 -8.47 10.55
N PRO A 283 4.07 -9.77 10.22
CA PRO A 283 2.98 -10.68 10.55
C PRO A 283 3.04 -11.10 12.04
N GLN A 284 2.73 -10.16 12.95
CA GLN A 284 2.92 -10.28 14.39
C GLN A 284 2.18 -11.49 14.98
N VAL A 285 0.93 -11.72 14.56
CA VAL A 285 0.10 -12.80 15.09
C VAL A 285 0.57 -14.15 14.58
N LEU A 286 0.94 -14.25 13.29
CA LEU A 286 1.51 -15.47 12.73
C LEU A 286 2.86 -15.81 13.36
N GLU A 287 3.74 -14.85 13.58
CA GLU A 287 5.02 -15.07 14.25
C GLU A 287 4.85 -15.54 15.70
N LYS A 288 3.90 -14.92 16.43
CA LYS A 288 3.52 -15.36 17.77
C LYS A 288 3.00 -16.79 17.73
N LYS A 289 2.15 -17.12 16.77
CA LYS A 289 1.58 -18.47 16.61
C LYS A 289 2.66 -19.51 16.29
N LEU A 290 3.64 -19.21 15.45
CA LEU A 290 4.80 -20.08 15.21
C LEU A 290 5.57 -20.37 16.50
N ALA A 291 5.75 -19.35 17.36
CA ALA A 291 6.48 -19.47 18.61
C ALA A 291 5.69 -20.17 19.73
N SER A 292 4.36 -20.02 19.77
CA SER A 292 3.51 -20.59 20.84
C SER A 292 2.90 -21.95 20.50
N GLU A 293 2.63 -22.23 19.22
CA GLU A 293 1.96 -23.45 18.76
C GLU A 293 2.90 -24.32 17.90
N PRO A 294 3.58 -25.32 18.48
CA PRO A 294 4.56 -26.12 17.75
C PRO A 294 3.92 -26.96 16.61
N SER A 295 2.64 -27.30 16.72
CA SER A 295 1.88 -27.95 15.64
C SER A 295 1.73 -27.06 14.41
N PHE A 296 1.49 -25.76 14.61
CA PHE A 296 1.37 -24.80 13.52
C PHE A 296 2.73 -24.62 12.82
N PHE A 297 3.83 -24.51 13.57
CA PHE A 297 5.16 -24.49 12.98
C PHE A 297 5.44 -25.74 12.12
N CYS A 298 5.11 -26.94 12.61
CA CYS A 298 5.27 -28.18 11.85
C CYS A 298 4.44 -28.18 10.56
N GLU A 299 3.22 -27.63 10.59
CA GLU A 299 2.36 -27.51 9.42
C GLU A 299 2.98 -26.57 8.37
N VAL A 300 3.45 -25.39 8.79
CA VAL A 300 4.09 -24.41 7.89
C VAL A 300 5.37 -24.98 7.27
N ILE A 301 6.19 -25.72 8.03
CA ILE A 301 7.37 -26.42 7.49
C ILE A 301 6.99 -27.44 6.41
N GLN A 302 5.91 -28.20 6.62
CA GLN A 302 5.41 -29.19 5.65
C GLN A 302 4.87 -28.56 4.38
N TYR A 303 4.30 -27.35 4.45
CA TYR A 303 3.89 -26.60 3.26
C TYR A 303 5.07 -25.97 2.53
N ALA A 304 6.06 -25.46 3.26
CA ALA A 304 7.22 -24.78 2.70
C ALA A 304 8.20 -25.74 2.01
N TYR A 305 8.39 -26.94 2.56
CA TYR A 305 9.43 -27.87 2.14
C TYR A 305 8.87 -29.23 1.74
N ARG A 306 9.57 -29.86 0.81
CA ARG A 306 9.26 -31.23 0.39
C ARG A 306 9.82 -32.23 1.39
N SER A 307 9.00 -33.19 1.80
CA SER A 307 9.40 -34.31 2.66
C SER A 307 10.53 -35.14 2.03
N GLU A 308 11.50 -35.52 2.84
CA GLU A 308 12.56 -36.48 2.45
C GLU A 308 12.00 -37.86 2.09
N PHE A 309 10.84 -38.22 2.63
CA PHE A 309 10.17 -39.48 2.33
C PHE A 309 9.47 -39.46 0.95
N GLN A 310 9.30 -38.28 0.36
CA GLN A 310 8.62 -38.12 -0.92
C GLN A 310 9.56 -38.39 -2.10
N LYS A 311 9.46 -39.58 -2.71
CA LYS A 311 10.32 -40.01 -3.83
C LYS A 311 9.96 -39.41 -5.19
N ALA A 312 8.68 -39.14 -5.46
CA ALA A 312 8.21 -38.62 -6.75
C ALA A 312 7.82 -37.14 -6.66
N SER A 313 8.20 -36.37 -7.68
CA SER A 313 7.73 -34.99 -7.82
C SER A 313 6.22 -34.99 -8.05
N LYS A 314 5.48 -34.32 -7.17
CA LYS A 314 4.05 -34.05 -7.38
C LYS A 314 3.94 -32.71 -8.11
N GLU A 315 3.16 -32.65 -9.18
CA GLU A 315 2.76 -31.36 -9.75
C GLU A 315 1.83 -30.65 -8.74
N LEU A 316 2.23 -29.45 -8.35
CA LEU A 316 1.46 -28.62 -7.43
C LEU A 316 0.47 -27.76 -8.23
N SER A 317 -0.74 -27.64 -7.73
CA SER A 317 -1.68 -26.62 -8.18
C SER A 317 -1.17 -25.21 -7.88
N GLU A 318 -1.69 -24.19 -8.56
CA GLU A 318 -1.34 -22.79 -8.28
C GLU A 318 -1.61 -22.41 -6.83
N SER A 319 -2.68 -22.93 -6.24
CA SER A 319 -3.00 -22.72 -4.83
C SER A 319 -1.94 -23.32 -3.90
N GLU A 320 -1.49 -24.55 -4.17
CA GLU A 320 -0.43 -25.20 -3.39
C GLU A 320 0.90 -24.44 -3.53
N ILE A 321 1.22 -23.93 -4.72
CA ILE A 321 2.40 -23.10 -4.96
C ILE A 321 2.34 -21.80 -4.14
N ASN A 322 1.18 -21.14 -4.10
CA ASN A 322 1.00 -19.91 -3.34
C ASN A 322 1.11 -20.16 -1.83
N ILE A 323 0.53 -21.25 -1.33
CA ILE A 323 0.68 -21.66 0.08
C ILE A 323 2.14 -21.93 0.41
N ALA A 324 2.87 -22.66 -0.44
CA ALA A 324 4.29 -22.94 -0.23
C ALA A 324 5.13 -21.66 -0.22
N LYS A 325 4.88 -20.72 -1.14
CA LYS A 325 5.56 -19.41 -1.17
C LYS A 325 5.30 -18.61 0.10
N ASN A 326 4.03 -18.48 0.51
CA ASN A 326 3.69 -17.78 1.76
C ASN A 326 4.33 -18.45 2.97
N SER A 327 4.37 -19.79 3.00
CA SER A 327 5.01 -20.53 4.08
C SER A 327 6.51 -20.27 4.14
N LEU A 328 7.20 -20.21 2.99
CA LEU A 328 8.61 -19.84 2.92
C LEU A 328 8.84 -18.39 3.36
N TYR A 329 8.00 -17.45 2.92
CA TYR A 329 8.10 -16.04 3.33
C TYR A 329 7.89 -15.84 4.83
N LEU A 330 6.87 -16.48 5.41
CA LEU A 330 6.63 -16.43 6.85
C LEU A 330 7.77 -17.10 7.60
N LEU A 331 8.23 -18.22 7.04
CA LEU A 331 9.53 -18.86 7.26
C LEU A 331 10.58 -17.79 7.52
N ASP A 332 11.04 -17.19 6.44
CA ASP A 332 12.24 -16.38 6.30
C ASP A 332 12.29 -15.14 7.19
N ASP A 333 11.15 -14.50 7.42
CA ASP A 333 11.07 -13.29 8.23
C ASP A 333 10.81 -13.53 9.72
N TRP A 334 10.52 -14.77 10.13
CA TRP A 334 10.19 -15.08 11.53
C TRP A 334 11.36 -14.77 12.49
N LYS A 335 11.09 -13.96 13.51
CA LYS A 335 12.10 -13.52 14.51
C LYS A 335 11.75 -13.92 15.95
N LYS A 336 10.49 -14.26 16.24
CA LYS A 336 10.04 -14.56 17.61
C LYS A 336 10.54 -15.94 18.08
N ILE A 337 11.33 -15.96 19.16
CA ILE A 337 11.87 -17.22 19.72
C ILE A 337 10.81 -17.92 20.59
N PRO A 338 10.57 -19.24 20.39
CA PRO A 338 9.71 -20.02 21.27
C PRO A 338 10.14 -19.93 22.74
N GLY A 339 9.18 -19.85 23.67
CA GLY A 339 9.48 -19.71 25.09
C GLY A 339 9.94 -18.31 25.53
N VAL A 340 10.05 -17.33 24.64
CA VAL A 340 10.24 -15.92 25.01
C VAL A 340 8.88 -15.22 25.10
N ASP A 341 8.56 -14.66 26.28
CA ASP A 341 7.31 -13.93 26.50
C ASP A 341 7.31 -12.51 25.87
N ALA A 342 6.28 -11.70 26.14
CA ALA A 342 6.17 -10.35 25.61
C ALA A 342 7.20 -9.40 26.24
N GLU A 343 7.59 -9.67 27.48
CA GLU A 343 8.58 -8.93 28.27
C GLU A 343 10.03 -9.31 27.93
N GLY A 344 10.23 -10.29 27.04
CA GLY A 344 11.55 -10.74 26.59
C GLY A 344 12.21 -11.75 27.54
N LYS A 345 11.48 -12.27 28.52
CA LYS A 345 11.97 -13.30 29.44
C LYS A 345 11.83 -14.68 28.80
N PHE A 346 12.91 -15.46 28.90
CA PHE A 346 12.99 -16.81 28.36
C PHE A 346 12.57 -17.86 29.39
N ASP A 347 11.62 -18.72 29.01
CA ASP A 347 11.24 -19.94 29.72
C ASP A 347 11.83 -21.16 29.01
N VAL A 348 12.90 -21.70 29.60
CA VAL A 348 13.62 -22.87 29.10
C VAL A 348 12.74 -24.12 29.01
N ASN A 349 11.76 -24.29 29.91
CA ASN A 349 10.88 -25.46 29.89
C ASN A 349 9.87 -25.35 28.75
N ALA A 350 9.31 -24.15 28.54
CA ALA A 350 8.42 -23.89 27.40
C ALA A 350 9.13 -24.13 26.06
N PHE A 351 10.36 -23.62 25.92
CA PHE A 351 11.19 -23.85 24.74
C PHE A 351 11.50 -25.33 24.50
N ASN A 352 11.94 -26.06 25.53
CA ASN A 352 12.24 -27.48 25.40
C ASN A 352 10.99 -28.31 25.04
N ASN A 353 9.85 -28.05 25.67
CA ASN A 353 8.60 -28.73 25.35
C ASN A 353 8.15 -28.46 23.90
N TRP A 354 8.27 -27.20 23.45
CA TRP A 354 8.00 -26.82 22.07
C TRP A 354 8.94 -27.57 21.10
N PHE A 355 10.23 -27.59 21.41
CA PHE A 355 11.26 -28.25 20.58
C PHE A 355 11.04 -29.76 20.48
N ASP A 356 10.79 -30.44 21.60
CA ASP A 356 10.60 -31.89 21.64
C ASP A 356 9.38 -32.34 20.81
N PHE A 357 8.30 -31.53 20.84
CA PHE A 357 7.15 -31.73 19.98
C PHE A 357 7.53 -31.60 18.50
N VAL A 358 8.19 -30.49 18.13
CA VAL A 358 8.59 -30.23 16.74
C VAL A 358 9.52 -31.31 16.22
N GLN A 359 10.51 -31.74 17.01
CA GLN A 359 11.40 -32.83 16.66
C GLN A 359 10.61 -34.11 16.36
N THR A 360 9.70 -34.50 17.25
CA THR A 360 8.90 -35.72 17.09
C THR A 360 8.04 -35.69 15.83
N GLU A 361 7.35 -34.58 15.55
CA GLU A 361 6.43 -34.47 14.41
C GLU A 361 7.17 -34.27 13.07
N CYS A 362 8.27 -33.50 13.06
CA CYS A 362 9.06 -33.30 11.85
C CYS A 362 9.87 -34.56 11.48
N GLU A 363 10.28 -35.38 12.45
CA GLU A 363 10.87 -36.69 12.19
C GLU A 363 9.87 -37.64 11.50
N LYS A 364 8.63 -37.70 12.01
CA LYS A 364 7.55 -38.53 11.43
C LYS A 364 7.17 -38.09 10.01
N SER A 365 7.19 -36.78 9.74
CA SER A 365 6.80 -36.23 8.43
C SER A 365 7.95 -36.14 7.43
N GLY A 366 9.20 -36.33 7.86
CA GLY A 366 10.39 -36.27 7.00
C GLY A 366 10.84 -34.84 6.69
N HIS A 367 10.65 -33.90 7.63
CA HIS A 367 11.05 -32.49 7.51
C HIS A 367 12.01 -32.03 8.62
N LEU A 368 12.58 -32.97 9.40
CA LEU A 368 13.38 -32.67 10.58
C LEU A 368 14.59 -31.76 10.27
N ASP A 369 15.32 -32.04 9.19
CA ASP A 369 16.48 -31.25 8.79
C ASP A 369 16.11 -29.79 8.49
N PHE A 370 14.97 -29.55 7.82
CA PHE A 370 14.47 -28.20 7.52
C PHE A 370 14.01 -27.48 8.78
N ALA A 371 13.28 -28.18 9.65
CA ALA A 371 12.85 -27.64 10.94
C ALA A 371 14.06 -27.23 11.79
N TYR A 372 15.09 -28.09 11.88
CA TYR A 372 16.32 -27.79 12.59
C TYR A 372 17.06 -26.58 12.02
N HIS A 373 17.18 -26.50 10.69
CA HIS A 373 17.76 -25.32 10.05
C HIS A 373 17.01 -24.04 10.46
N ARG A 374 15.68 -24.06 10.40
CA ARG A 374 14.87 -22.88 10.73
C ARG A 374 14.94 -22.50 12.21
N ILE A 375 14.89 -23.48 13.11
CA ILE A 375 15.08 -23.27 14.55
C ILE A 375 16.46 -22.66 14.80
N GLY A 376 17.50 -23.17 14.15
CA GLY A 376 18.83 -22.59 14.23
C GLY A 376 18.87 -21.12 13.82
N SER A 377 18.21 -20.79 12.69
CA SER A 377 18.21 -19.45 12.13
C SER A 377 17.57 -18.41 13.03
N ILE A 378 16.49 -18.73 13.74
CA ILE A 378 15.83 -17.77 14.64
C ILE A 378 16.61 -17.50 15.93
N LEU A 379 17.51 -18.39 16.34
CA LEU A 379 18.27 -18.24 17.59
C LEU A 379 19.29 -17.09 17.53
N ILE A 380 19.54 -16.49 16.36
CA ILE A 380 20.34 -15.26 16.26
C ILE A 380 19.66 -14.07 16.94
N PHE A 381 18.33 -14.12 17.09
CA PHE A 381 17.52 -13.12 17.78
C PHE A 381 17.42 -13.39 19.30
N SER A 382 18.28 -14.25 19.84
CA SER A 382 18.31 -14.57 21.27
C SER A 382 18.38 -13.28 22.09
N PRO A 383 17.56 -13.11 23.14
CA PRO A 383 17.77 -12.02 24.07
C PRO A 383 19.17 -12.15 24.68
N ALA A 384 19.82 -11.00 24.85
CA ALA A 384 21.06 -10.87 25.62
C ALA A 384 20.72 -10.38 27.04
N ASN A 385 21.60 -10.64 27.99
CA ASN A 385 21.55 -10.02 29.32
C ASN A 385 22.86 -9.27 29.60
N ASP A 386 22.92 -8.53 30.70
CA ASP A 386 24.09 -7.69 31.06
C ASP A 386 25.40 -8.48 31.17
N GLU A 387 25.32 -9.80 31.40
CA GLU A 387 26.48 -10.68 31.59
C GLU A 387 26.85 -11.48 30.34
N HIS A 388 25.88 -11.82 29.48
CA HIS A 388 26.05 -12.76 28.38
C HIS A 388 25.32 -12.27 27.12
N TRP A 389 26.04 -12.25 26.00
CA TRP A 389 25.49 -11.91 24.68
C TRP A 389 24.53 -12.98 24.12
N ILE A 390 24.50 -14.17 24.73
CA ILE A 390 23.54 -15.25 24.48
C ILE A 390 23.20 -15.90 25.82
N LEU A 391 21.92 -16.26 26.03
CA LEU A 391 21.51 -16.93 27.25
C LEU A 391 22.24 -18.28 27.43
N PRO A 392 22.75 -18.60 28.64
CA PRO A 392 23.42 -19.87 28.91
C PRO A 392 22.59 -21.09 28.53
N GLU A 393 21.27 -21.06 28.72
CA GLU A 393 20.34 -22.13 28.38
C GLU A 393 20.28 -22.38 26.86
N LEU A 394 20.35 -21.32 26.06
CA LEU A 394 20.37 -21.40 24.60
C LEU A 394 21.75 -21.81 24.07
N ALA A 395 22.83 -21.37 24.73
CA ALA A 395 24.17 -21.85 24.44
C ALA A 395 24.32 -23.35 24.75
N GLU A 396 23.75 -23.82 25.85
CA GLU A 396 23.68 -25.24 26.20
C GLU A 396 22.88 -26.04 25.16
N PHE A 397 21.72 -25.52 24.73
CA PHE A 397 20.94 -26.11 23.64
C PHE A 397 21.76 -26.24 22.35
N LEU A 398 22.42 -25.17 21.90
CA LEU A 398 23.27 -25.20 20.71
C LEU A 398 24.48 -26.13 20.86
N ASN A 399 24.91 -26.45 22.09
CA ASN A 399 26.01 -27.35 22.37
C ASN A 399 25.64 -28.85 22.41
N ARG A 400 24.34 -29.20 22.34
CA ARG A 400 23.86 -30.59 22.31
C ARG A 400 24.43 -31.37 21.12
N ARG A 401 24.74 -32.65 21.29
CA ARG A 401 25.54 -33.42 20.33
C ARG A 401 24.83 -33.57 18.98
N GLU A 402 23.55 -33.86 19.03
CA GLU A 402 22.66 -34.22 17.93
C GLU A 402 22.24 -33.02 17.06
N LEU A 403 22.42 -31.79 17.54
CA LEU A 403 21.86 -30.58 16.90
C LEU A 403 22.80 -29.89 15.90
N ASP A 404 23.45 -30.67 15.02
CA ASP A 404 24.39 -30.10 14.04
C ASP A 404 23.72 -29.26 12.95
N LYS A 405 22.53 -29.67 12.51
CA LYS A 405 21.70 -28.92 11.57
C LYS A 405 21.18 -27.61 12.16
N VAL A 406 20.82 -27.60 13.45
CA VAL A 406 20.45 -26.37 14.17
C VAL A 406 21.62 -25.40 14.19
N ARG A 407 22.81 -25.88 14.55
CA ARG A 407 24.04 -25.08 14.51
C ARG A 407 24.36 -24.53 13.11
N THR A 408 24.14 -25.33 12.06
CA THR A 408 24.33 -24.89 10.68
C THR A 408 23.31 -23.81 10.29
N GLY A 409 22.05 -23.97 10.70
CA GLY A 409 21.00 -22.96 10.53
C GLY A 409 21.32 -21.64 11.21
N TYR A 410 21.85 -21.69 12.44
CA TYR A 410 22.35 -20.52 13.17
C TYR A 410 23.48 -19.82 12.42
N LYS A 411 24.49 -20.58 11.98
CA LYS A 411 25.62 -20.06 11.21
C LYS A 411 25.17 -19.33 9.95
N ASN A 412 24.33 -19.97 9.15
CA ASN A 412 23.83 -19.41 7.89
C ASN A 412 23.01 -18.13 8.14
N ALA A 413 22.21 -18.10 9.19
CA ALA A 413 21.43 -16.91 9.52
C ALA A 413 22.30 -15.73 9.96
N ILE A 414 23.39 -15.98 10.70
CA ILE A 414 24.38 -14.93 11.01
C ILE A 414 24.95 -14.32 9.73
N ILE A 415 25.38 -15.14 8.76
CA ILE A 415 25.94 -14.66 7.49
C ILE A 415 24.88 -13.87 6.71
N ASN A 416 23.67 -14.41 6.59
CA ASN A 416 22.58 -13.77 5.85
C ASN A 416 22.10 -12.48 6.50
N SER A 417 22.20 -12.35 7.83
CA SER A 417 21.79 -11.14 8.56
C SER A 417 22.60 -9.88 8.18
N ARG A 418 23.75 -10.06 7.53
CA ARG A 418 24.60 -8.96 7.04
C ARG A 418 23.95 -8.12 5.94
N GLY A 419 23.05 -8.71 5.15
CA GLY A 419 22.38 -8.01 4.04
C GLY A 419 23.34 -7.44 2.99
N VAL A 420 22.88 -6.42 2.26
CA VAL A 420 23.69 -5.70 1.26
C VAL A 420 24.59 -4.68 1.98
N TYR A 421 25.90 -4.76 1.75
CA TYR A 421 26.87 -3.83 2.32
C TYR A 421 27.82 -3.29 1.25
N ILE A 422 28.41 -2.13 1.52
CA ILE A 422 29.46 -1.56 0.68
C ILE A 422 30.78 -2.24 1.05
N VAL A 423 31.39 -2.89 0.07
CA VAL A 423 32.67 -3.59 0.24
C VAL A 423 33.79 -2.57 0.49
N ASP A 424 34.47 -2.69 1.63
CA ASP A 424 35.71 -1.96 1.91
C ASP A 424 36.88 -2.70 1.23
N PRO A 425 37.60 -2.09 0.28
CA PRO A 425 38.75 -2.71 -0.39
C PRO A 425 39.87 -3.21 0.55
N GLU A 426 39.93 -2.70 1.79
CA GLU A 426 40.90 -3.13 2.80
C GLU A 426 40.39 -4.30 3.66
N GLY A 427 39.16 -4.80 3.45
CA GLY A 427 38.58 -5.94 4.17
C GLY A 427 38.38 -5.71 5.67
N LYS A 428 38.43 -4.45 6.13
CA LYS A 428 38.35 -4.10 7.56
C LYS A 428 37.08 -4.58 8.25
N PRO A 429 35.87 -4.39 7.68
CA PRO A 429 34.64 -4.86 8.32
C PRO A 429 34.63 -6.38 8.55
N GLU A 430 35.13 -7.14 7.58
CA GLU A 430 35.23 -8.60 7.65
C GLU A 430 36.24 -9.04 8.72
N LEU A 431 37.41 -8.38 8.80
CA LEU A 431 38.41 -8.65 9.83
C LEU A 431 37.89 -8.35 11.24
N GLU A 432 37.12 -7.27 11.41
CA GLU A 432 36.47 -6.94 12.67
C GLU A 432 35.45 -8.02 13.08
N LEU A 433 34.60 -8.47 12.15
CA LEU A 433 33.67 -9.57 12.40
C LEU A 433 34.40 -10.88 12.74
N ALA A 434 35.47 -11.20 12.02
CA ALA A 434 36.29 -12.37 12.29
C ALA A 434 36.83 -12.35 13.74
N GLN A 435 37.40 -11.22 14.17
CA GLN A 435 37.90 -11.06 15.54
C GLN A 435 36.78 -11.12 16.59
N GLN A 436 35.61 -10.55 16.31
CA GLN A 436 34.46 -10.63 17.20
C GLN A 436 34.00 -12.08 17.41
N TYR A 437 33.85 -12.86 16.34
CA TYR A 437 33.43 -14.25 16.43
C TYR A 437 34.51 -15.15 17.04
N HIS A 438 35.80 -14.84 16.85
CA HIS A 438 36.89 -15.51 17.56
C HIS A 438 36.78 -15.30 19.08
N THR A 439 36.60 -14.06 19.52
CA THR A 439 36.42 -13.73 20.95
C THR A 439 35.19 -14.44 21.53
N LYS A 440 34.07 -14.45 20.80
CA LYS A 440 32.85 -15.18 21.20
C LYS A 440 33.08 -16.68 21.29
N SER A 441 33.82 -17.27 20.34
CA SER A 441 34.21 -18.68 20.37
C SER A 441 35.00 -19.03 21.63
N ASP A 442 36.06 -18.26 21.93
CA ASP A 442 36.92 -18.51 23.09
C ASP A 442 36.14 -18.43 24.40
N ALA A 443 35.24 -17.45 24.52
CA ALA A 443 34.35 -17.31 25.68
C ALA A 443 33.43 -18.55 25.85
N MET A 444 32.83 -19.04 24.77
CA MET A 444 31.97 -20.24 24.82
C MET A 444 32.78 -21.51 25.13
N GLU A 445 34.02 -21.61 24.66
CA GLU A 445 34.90 -22.74 24.93
C GLU A 445 35.31 -22.79 26.41
N LEU A 446 35.60 -21.65 27.03
CA LEU A 446 35.89 -21.52 28.47
C LEU A 446 34.70 -21.96 29.34
N LEU A 447 33.47 -21.74 28.87
CA LEU A 447 32.24 -22.20 29.53
C LEU A 447 31.94 -23.69 29.27
N GLY A 448 32.75 -24.39 28.48
CA GLY A 448 32.56 -25.81 28.15
C GLY A 448 31.61 -26.08 26.98
N PHE A 449 31.17 -25.04 26.25
CA PHE A 449 30.28 -25.15 25.10
C PHE A 449 31.05 -25.43 23.80
N HIS A 450 31.88 -26.47 23.79
CA HIS A 450 32.83 -26.77 22.71
C HIS A 450 32.21 -26.89 21.31
N ARG A 451 30.99 -27.46 21.18
CA ARG A 451 30.35 -27.63 19.86
C ARG A 451 29.81 -26.31 19.33
N PHE A 452 29.31 -25.45 20.21
CA PHE A 452 28.87 -24.13 19.81
C PHE A 452 30.06 -23.21 19.51
N ALA A 453 31.10 -23.26 20.35
CA ALA A 453 32.37 -22.55 20.12
C ALA A 453 32.97 -22.90 18.74
N ARG A 454 32.96 -24.18 18.33
CA ARG A 454 33.39 -24.59 16.99
C ARG A 454 32.68 -23.81 15.87
N ILE A 455 31.36 -23.61 15.96
CA ILE A 455 30.60 -22.89 14.93
C ILE A 455 30.97 -21.41 14.88
N LEU A 456 31.18 -20.80 16.04
CA LEU A 456 31.65 -19.42 16.13
C LEU A 456 33.07 -19.27 15.56
N ARG A 457 33.92 -20.28 15.75
CA ARG A 457 35.25 -20.34 15.14
C ARG A 457 35.18 -20.49 13.62
N GLU A 458 34.25 -21.32 13.11
CA GLU A 458 33.98 -21.43 11.67
C GLU A 458 33.53 -20.08 11.08
N LEU A 459 32.62 -19.36 11.75
CA LEU A 459 32.24 -17.99 11.35
C LEU A 459 33.44 -17.05 11.29
N ALA A 460 34.31 -17.10 12.30
CA ALA A 460 35.52 -16.28 12.31
C ALA A 460 36.43 -16.58 11.11
N HIS A 461 36.60 -17.86 10.76
CA HIS A 461 37.38 -18.26 9.60
C HIS A 461 36.74 -17.87 8.26
N GLU A 462 35.42 -17.95 8.15
CA GLU A 462 34.69 -17.56 6.94
C GLU A 462 34.84 -16.05 6.67
N TYR A 463 34.66 -15.21 7.69
CA TYR A 463 34.89 -13.76 7.56
C TYR A 463 36.35 -13.42 7.27
N GLN A 464 37.31 -14.12 7.89
CA GLN A 464 38.73 -13.94 7.59
C GLN A 464 39.03 -14.25 6.11
N ALA A 465 38.50 -15.36 5.59
CA ALA A 465 38.68 -15.73 4.20
C ALA A 465 38.00 -14.75 3.22
N GLU A 466 36.84 -14.21 3.58
CA GLU A 466 36.15 -13.16 2.81
C GLU A 466 37.01 -11.89 2.74
N ALA A 467 37.60 -11.45 3.86
CA ALA A 467 38.51 -10.30 3.90
C ALA A 467 39.71 -10.48 2.97
N GLU A 468 40.37 -11.65 3.03
CA GLU A 468 41.52 -11.98 2.20
C GLU A 468 41.18 -11.95 0.71
N LEU A 469 40.02 -12.50 0.34
CA LEU A 469 39.53 -12.49 -1.04
C LEU A 469 39.28 -11.06 -1.55
N ILE A 470 38.64 -10.21 -0.73
CA ILE A 470 38.38 -8.80 -1.06
C ILE A 470 39.70 -8.06 -1.31
N ILE A 471 40.67 -8.17 -0.40
CA ILE A 471 41.98 -7.52 -0.51
C ILE A 471 42.73 -8.00 -1.76
N GLU A 472 42.69 -9.30 -2.07
CA GLU A 472 43.33 -9.86 -3.26
C GLU A 472 42.69 -9.34 -4.56
N GLN A 473 41.36 -9.29 -4.63
CA GLN A 473 40.65 -8.80 -5.81
C GLN A 473 40.91 -7.32 -6.07
N HIS A 474 40.88 -6.50 -5.02
CA HIS A 474 41.10 -5.05 -5.16
C HIS A 474 42.56 -4.69 -5.42
N SER A 475 43.52 -5.44 -4.85
CA SER A 475 44.94 -5.24 -5.17
C SER A 475 45.26 -5.60 -6.62
N LYS A 476 44.69 -6.68 -7.16
CA LYS A 476 44.82 -7.05 -8.59
C LYS A 476 44.19 -6.03 -9.53
N LYS A 477 43.02 -5.50 -9.19
CA LYS A 477 42.34 -4.46 -9.99
C LYS A 477 43.17 -3.17 -10.06
N LYS A 478 43.76 -2.76 -8.93
CA LYS A 478 44.67 -1.60 -8.86
C LYS A 478 45.93 -1.80 -9.71
N ILE A 479 46.41 -3.03 -9.87
CA ILE A 479 47.55 -3.37 -10.74
C ILE A 479 47.15 -3.38 -12.23
N ALA A 480 45.91 -3.75 -12.57
CA ALA A 480 45.42 -3.78 -13.94
C ALA A 480 45.01 -2.39 -14.50
N GLU A 481 44.75 -1.42 -13.62
CA GLU A 481 44.43 -0.02 -13.97
C GLU A 481 45.69 0.87 -14.11
N ILE A 482 46.87 0.36 -13.75
CA ILE A 482 48.20 0.96 -13.95
C ILE A 482 48.82 0.36 -15.21
#